data_AF-A0A6I5NAJ9-F1
#
_entry.id   AF-A0A6I5NAJ9-F1
#
_cell.length_a   1.000
_cell.length_b   1.000
_cell.length_c   1.000
_cell.angle_alpha   90.00
_cell.angle_beta   90.00
_cell.angle_gamma   90.00
#
_symmetry.space_group_name_H-M   'P 1'
#
loop_
_entity.id
_entity.type
_entity.pdbx_description
1 polymer ?
#
loop_
_entity_poly.entity_id
_entity_poly.type
_entity_poly.pdbx_seq_one_letter_code
_entity_poly.pdbx_strand_id
1 'polypeptide(L)'
;MLAYSMLYFSVRLHSFLAFLIAGLLLTAAGSRAAYAETLGLDFSLPASSSPAEPAIAAADYNPLAIPAAAIAPPLQTQVAQLPPPPGSVPTTRVLLPLNEKAWNDRSQPPQSAVSSRPVSPRPSPHTMAQPAADWLFAGGADSLVARAVGSAEGTRTAEGGYTWAYYGHLDPGNGVWNLGSFSYQHGASSPAAADAQQLARLQRQSQQLADQAAQQGLELSTLEKLNGIDLANQSPKAALERGGYIERLAEAQQQGMAGTDAILWARIYAYLDPETHRWDAPGLGNTLQGIRHDQARRLRAISHSLTKYPKQNYDSGRSDRWHQ
;
A
#
# COMPACT_ATOMS: atom_id res chain seq x y z
N MET A 1 -19.65 52.24 -29.09
CA MET A 1 -18.18 52.42 -29.13
C MET A 1 -17.45 52.04 -27.83
N LEU A 2 -18.11 51.86 -26.68
CA LEU A 2 -17.43 51.52 -25.42
C LEU A 2 -17.11 50.01 -25.23
N ALA A 3 -17.73 49.10 -25.98
CA ALA A 3 -17.50 47.65 -25.85
C ALA A 3 -16.21 47.15 -26.53
N TYR A 4 -15.67 47.88 -27.51
CA TYR A 4 -14.47 47.46 -28.25
C TYR A 4 -13.14 47.81 -27.53
N SER A 5 -13.15 48.78 -26.60
CA SER A 5 -11.94 49.15 -25.82
C SER A 5 -11.60 48.16 -24.70
N MET A 6 -12.58 47.43 -24.15
CA MET A 6 -12.34 46.49 -23.05
C MET A 6 -11.69 45.18 -23.53
N LEU A 7 -11.95 44.75 -24.77
CA LEU A 7 -11.36 43.53 -25.32
C LEU A 7 -9.87 43.71 -25.69
N TYR A 8 -9.48 44.92 -26.13
CA TYR A 8 -8.09 45.23 -26.48
C TYR A 8 -7.16 45.35 -25.26
N PHE A 9 -7.71 45.73 -24.10
CA PHE A 9 -6.93 45.85 -22.87
C PHE A 9 -6.59 44.48 -22.26
N SER A 10 -7.50 43.49 -22.39
CA SER A 10 -7.31 42.15 -21.81
C SER A 10 -6.24 41.32 -22.55
N VAL A 11 -6.11 41.48 -23.88
CA VAL A 11 -5.11 40.74 -24.67
C VAL A 11 -3.68 41.26 -24.46
N ARG A 12 -3.51 42.57 -24.19
CA ARG A 12 -2.19 43.14 -23.88
C ARG A 12 -1.69 42.80 -22.49
N LEU A 13 -2.57 42.64 -21.50
CA LEU A 13 -2.19 42.27 -20.14
C LEU A 13 -1.69 40.81 -20.04
N HIS A 14 -2.30 39.89 -20.78
CA HIS A 14 -1.84 38.49 -20.84
C HIS A 14 -0.52 38.33 -21.60
N SER A 15 -0.29 39.14 -22.63
CA SER A 15 0.98 39.13 -23.38
C SER A 15 2.15 39.68 -22.56
N PHE A 16 1.92 40.71 -21.73
CA PHE A 16 2.96 41.27 -20.85
C PHE A 16 3.34 40.33 -19.70
N LEU A 17 2.37 39.58 -19.14
CA LEU A 17 2.63 38.62 -18.06
C LEU A 17 3.39 37.38 -18.55
N ALA A 18 3.13 36.92 -19.79
CA ALA A 18 3.86 35.81 -20.39
C ALA A 18 5.35 36.13 -20.64
N PHE A 19 5.67 37.36 -21.05
CA PHE A 19 7.07 37.79 -21.21
C PHE A 19 7.83 37.96 -19.88
N LEU A 20 7.14 38.34 -18.81
CA LEU A 20 7.74 38.47 -17.47
C LEU A 20 8.07 37.11 -16.83
N ILE A 21 7.23 36.09 -17.08
CA ILE A 21 7.46 34.71 -16.61
C ILE A 21 8.57 34.03 -17.43
N ALA A 22 8.63 34.26 -18.74
CA ALA A 22 9.71 33.73 -19.59
C ALA A 22 11.08 34.37 -19.27
N GLY A 23 11.12 35.66 -18.89
CA GLY A 23 12.35 36.34 -18.46
C GLY A 23 12.87 35.88 -17.09
N LEU A 24 11.99 35.47 -16.17
CA LEU A 24 12.38 34.95 -14.85
C LEU A 24 12.90 33.51 -14.91
N LEU A 25 12.46 32.72 -15.89
CA LEU A 25 12.94 31.34 -16.09
C LEU A 25 14.28 31.26 -16.82
N LEU A 26 14.68 32.29 -17.58
CA LEU A 26 15.98 32.32 -18.25
C LEU A 26 17.13 32.84 -17.38
N THR A 27 16.84 33.49 -16.24
CA THR A 27 17.86 33.98 -15.30
C THR A 27 18.19 33.00 -14.17
N ALA A 28 17.41 31.92 -13.99
CA ALA A 28 17.67 30.89 -12.99
C ALA A 28 18.61 29.76 -13.48
N ALA A 29 18.79 29.60 -14.80
CA ALA A 29 19.68 28.58 -15.36
C ALA A 29 21.16 29.01 -15.39
N GLY A 30 21.44 30.32 -15.40
CA GLY A 30 22.82 30.86 -15.43
C GLY A 30 23.54 30.89 -14.09
N SER A 31 22.83 30.73 -12.98
CA SER A 31 23.38 30.95 -11.63
C SER A 31 23.88 29.70 -10.92
N ARG A 32 23.75 28.51 -11.52
CA ARG A 32 24.19 27.24 -10.91
C ARG A 32 25.66 26.90 -11.18
N ALA A 33 26.27 27.47 -12.21
CA ALA A 33 27.69 27.23 -12.51
C ALA A 33 28.65 28.07 -11.64
N ALA A 34 28.23 29.22 -11.14
CA ALA A 34 29.10 30.16 -10.42
C ALA A 34 29.24 29.90 -8.91
N TYR A 35 28.45 28.98 -8.32
CA TYR A 35 28.53 28.65 -6.89
C TYR A 35 29.38 27.40 -6.60
N ALA A 36 29.80 26.65 -7.62
CA ALA A 36 30.60 25.43 -7.47
C ALA A 36 32.11 25.72 -7.35
N GLU A 37 32.62 26.75 -8.04
CA GLU A 37 34.05 27.12 -7.96
C GLU A 37 34.46 27.70 -6.60
N THR A 38 33.55 28.37 -5.89
CA THR A 38 33.84 28.99 -4.58
C THR A 38 34.03 27.98 -3.44
N LEU A 39 33.61 26.72 -3.65
CA LEU A 39 33.70 25.65 -2.64
C LEU A 39 34.86 24.67 -2.87
N GLY A 40 35.68 24.86 -3.92
CA GLY A 40 36.82 23.97 -4.21
C GLY A 40 36.42 22.52 -4.48
N LEU A 41 35.18 22.28 -4.90
CA LEU A 41 34.69 20.94 -5.24
C LEU A 41 34.96 20.67 -6.72
N ASP A 42 35.99 19.87 -6.98
CA ASP A 42 36.32 19.36 -8.31
C ASP A 42 35.34 18.23 -8.69
N PHE A 43 34.46 18.51 -9.67
CA PHE A 43 33.52 17.54 -10.23
C PHE A 43 34.03 16.90 -11.52
N SER A 44 35.34 16.89 -11.75
CA SER A 44 35.95 16.12 -12.85
C SER A 44 35.69 14.63 -12.62
N LEU A 45 34.65 14.10 -13.27
CA LEU A 45 34.38 12.68 -13.31
C LEU A 45 35.57 11.99 -14.00
N PRO A 46 36.22 10.98 -13.37
CA PRO A 46 37.28 10.24 -14.02
C PRO A 46 36.72 9.55 -15.27
N ALA A 47 37.48 9.61 -16.36
CA ALA A 47 37.17 8.89 -17.59
C ALA A 47 36.95 7.40 -17.27
N SER A 48 35.74 6.92 -17.58
CA SER A 48 35.33 5.55 -17.30
C SER A 48 36.10 4.57 -18.19
N SER A 49 37.19 4.01 -17.67
CA SER A 49 37.81 2.81 -18.23
C SER A 49 36.95 1.61 -17.84
N SER A 50 36.19 1.05 -18.79
CA SER A 50 35.42 -0.18 -18.62
C SER A 50 36.33 -1.34 -18.20
N PRO A 51 36.15 -1.95 -17.02
CA PRO A 51 36.71 -3.26 -16.74
C PRO A 51 35.82 -4.33 -17.37
N ALA A 52 36.44 -5.33 -17.99
CA ALA A 52 35.77 -6.51 -18.51
C ALA A 52 34.98 -7.23 -17.42
N GLU A 53 33.76 -7.60 -17.78
CA GLU A 53 32.73 -8.26 -17.00
C GLU A 53 33.18 -9.68 -16.56
N PRO A 54 33.15 -10.04 -15.26
CA PRO A 54 33.26 -11.43 -14.86
C PRO A 54 31.91 -12.13 -15.06
N ALA A 55 31.88 -13.13 -15.95
CA ALA A 55 30.77 -14.04 -16.12
C ALA A 55 30.50 -14.79 -14.80
N ILE A 56 29.40 -14.44 -14.12
CA ILE A 56 28.88 -15.21 -13.00
C ILE A 56 27.80 -16.15 -13.55
N ALA A 57 28.07 -17.44 -13.41
CA ALA A 57 27.21 -18.53 -13.83
C ALA A 57 25.79 -18.39 -13.23
N ALA A 58 24.80 -18.35 -14.12
CA ALA A 58 23.40 -18.51 -13.77
C ALA A 58 23.18 -19.94 -13.24
N ALA A 59 22.97 -20.07 -11.93
CA ALA A 59 22.46 -21.29 -11.35
C ALA A 59 20.96 -21.39 -11.60
N ASP A 60 20.59 -22.43 -12.34
CA ASP A 60 19.28 -23.01 -12.64
C ASP A 60 18.08 -22.50 -11.82
N TYR A 61 17.34 -21.56 -12.40
CA TYR A 61 15.90 -21.45 -12.16
C TYR A 61 15.20 -21.96 -13.41
N ASN A 62 14.68 -23.19 -13.34
CA ASN A 62 13.96 -23.85 -14.42
C ASN A 62 12.46 -23.51 -14.28
N PRO A 63 11.90 -22.56 -15.05
CA PRO A 63 10.46 -22.36 -15.08
C PRO A 63 9.83 -23.60 -15.70
N LEU A 64 8.94 -24.24 -14.95
CA LEU A 64 8.19 -25.43 -15.36
C LEU A 64 7.81 -25.37 -16.84
N ALA A 65 8.44 -26.25 -17.62
CA ALA A 65 8.13 -26.49 -19.02
C ALA A 65 6.70 -27.04 -19.13
N ILE A 66 5.82 -26.27 -19.75
CA ILE A 66 4.53 -26.76 -20.22
C ILE A 66 4.81 -27.64 -21.44
N PRO A 67 4.38 -28.92 -21.48
CA PRO A 67 4.63 -29.77 -22.64
C PRO A 67 3.90 -29.22 -23.86
N ALA A 68 4.66 -28.96 -24.92
CA ALA A 68 4.15 -28.66 -26.24
C ALA A 68 3.49 -29.92 -26.82
N ALA A 69 2.16 -29.98 -26.81
CA ALA A 69 1.40 -31.00 -27.52
C ALA A 69 0.16 -30.39 -28.19
N ALA A 70 0.04 -30.71 -29.48
CA ALA A 70 -1.11 -30.55 -30.38
C ALA A 70 -1.44 -29.14 -30.90
N ILE A 71 -0.80 -28.81 -32.03
CA ILE A 71 -1.30 -27.84 -33.01
C ILE A 71 -2.63 -28.40 -33.57
N ALA A 72 -3.75 -27.78 -33.22
CA ALA A 72 -5.05 -27.97 -33.86
C ALA A 72 -5.24 -26.93 -34.99
N PRO A 73 -5.91 -27.26 -36.09
CA PRO A 73 -6.11 -26.35 -37.22
C PRO A 73 -7.05 -25.18 -36.87
N PRO A 74 -6.99 -24.06 -37.63
CA PRO A 74 -7.74 -22.84 -37.32
C PRO A 74 -9.25 -23.04 -37.44
N LEU A 75 -9.97 -22.80 -36.35
CA LEU A 75 -11.42 -22.67 -36.33
C LEU A 75 -11.83 -21.40 -37.08
N GLN A 76 -12.66 -21.58 -38.10
CA GLN A 76 -13.33 -20.52 -38.83
C GLN A 76 -14.26 -19.74 -37.90
N THR A 77 -14.11 -18.42 -37.89
CA THR A 77 -14.98 -17.49 -37.16
C THR A 77 -16.38 -17.47 -37.79
N GLN A 78 -17.32 -18.25 -37.26
CA GLN A 78 -18.75 -18.01 -37.50
C GLN A 78 -19.23 -16.92 -36.54
N VAL A 79 -19.63 -15.79 -37.11
CA VAL A 79 -20.27 -14.68 -36.41
C VAL A 79 -21.69 -15.11 -36.06
N ALA A 80 -21.90 -15.62 -34.84
CA ALA A 80 -23.23 -15.83 -34.31
C ALA A 80 -23.87 -14.47 -33.99
N GLN A 81 -24.94 -14.13 -34.71
CA GLN A 81 -25.80 -12.98 -34.41
C GLN A 81 -26.46 -13.20 -33.04
N LEU A 82 -26.14 -12.32 -32.08
CA LEU A 82 -26.85 -12.24 -30.81
C LEU A 82 -28.27 -11.67 -31.04
N PRO A 83 -29.30 -12.20 -30.35
CA PRO A 83 -30.63 -11.59 -30.37
C PRO A 83 -30.61 -10.20 -29.69
N PRO A 84 -31.47 -9.26 -30.14
CA PRO A 84 -31.53 -7.93 -29.55
C PRO A 84 -32.02 -7.97 -28.09
N PRO A 85 -31.56 -7.05 -27.23
CA PRO A 85 -32.00 -6.98 -25.84
C PRO A 85 -33.48 -6.55 -25.75
N PRO A 86 -34.27 -7.16 -24.86
CA PRO A 86 -35.64 -6.72 -24.62
C PRO A 86 -35.69 -5.38 -23.87
N GLY A 87 -36.32 -4.40 -24.52
CA GLY A 87 -37.21 -3.38 -23.97
C GLY A 87 -36.85 -2.69 -22.65
N SER A 88 -36.34 -1.46 -22.75
CA SER A 88 -36.24 -0.49 -21.67
C SER A 88 -37.63 -0.11 -21.12
N VAL A 89 -37.87 -0.35 -19.83
CA VAL A 89 -38.94 0.29 -19.06
C VAL A 89 -38.36 1.36 -18.13
N PRO A 90 -38.88 2.60 -18.13
CA PRO A 90 -38.40 3.65 -17.24
C PRO A 90 -39.01 3.47 -15.85
N THR A 91 -38.19 3.10 -14.86
CA THR A 91 -38.57 3.18 -13.45
C THR A 91 -37.86 4.36 -12.80
N THR A 92 -38.54 5.50 -12.78
CA THR A 92 -38.20 6.61 -11.90
C THR A 92 -38.53 6.19 -10.46
N ARG A 93 -37.51 5.87 -9.66
CA ARG A 93 -37.69 5.73 -8.20
C ARG A 93 -36.75 6.68 -7.48
N VAL A 94 -37.38 7.70 -6.93
CA VAL A 94 -36.84 8.67 -5.97
C VAL A 94 -36.30 7.90 -4.76
N LEU A 95 -35.00 7.99 -4.51
CA LEU A 95 -34.38 7.57 -3.24
C LEU A 95 -34.47 8.74 -2.25
N LEU A 96 -35.28 8.54 -1.22
CA LEU A 96 -35.24 9.30 0.03
C LEU A 96 -34.07 8.78 0.89
N PRO A 97 -33.47 9.63 1.74
CA PRO A 97 -32.35 9.24 2.59
C PRO A 97 -32.77 8.27 3.70
N LEU A 98 -32.04 7.15 3.83
CA LEU A 98 -32.16 6.23 4.97
C LEU A 98 -31.55 6.87 6.21
N ASN A 99 -32.39 7.04 7.23
CA ASN A 99 -32.08 7.55 8.54
C ASN A 99 -31.57 6.41 9.44
N GLU A 100 -30.33 6.53 9.92
CA GLU A 100 -29.73 5.69 10.96
C GLU A 100 -30.38 5.97 12.32
N LYS A 101 -31.43 5.22 12.68
CA LYS A 101 -31.86 5.04 14.08
C LYS A 101 -33.01 4.03 14.15
N ALA A 102 -32.72 2.77 14.44
CA ALA A 102 -33.63 1.85 15.11
C ALA A 102 -33.00 0.45 15.24
N TRP A 103 -32.13 0.27 16.25
CA TRP A 103 -31.97 -1.05 16.84
C TRP A 103 -31.85 -0.91 18.35
N ASN A 104 -33.01 -0.81 18.99
CA ASN A 104 -33.21 -0.97 20.42
C ASN A 104 -34.68 -1.28 20.64
N ASP A 105 -35.08 -2.52 20.37
CA ASP A 105 -36.23 -3.12 21.08
C ASP A 105 -36.27 -4.64 20.86
N ARG A 106 -35.94 -5.41 21.91
CA ARG A 106 -36.47 -6.77 22.13
C ARG A 106 -36.21 -7.22 23.57
N SER A 107 -37.22 -6.93 24.40
CA SER A 107 -37.90 -7.87 25.30
C SER A 107 -37.07 -8.92 26.04
N GLN A 108 -36.82 -8.66 27.33
CA GLN A 108 -36.44 -9.67 28.31
C GLN A 108 -37.68 -10.42 28.85
N PRO A 109 -37.62 -11.76 29.03
CA PRO A 109 -38.60 -12.50 29.84
C PRO A 109 -38.25 -12.44 31.36
N PRO A 110 -39.22 -12.72 32.24
CA PRO A 110 -39.10 -12.46 33.68
C PRO A 110 -38.15 -13.43 34.40
N GLN A 111 -37.33 -12.87 35.29
CA GLN A 111 -36.44 -13.61 36.18
C GLN A 111 -37.23 -14.21 37.35
N SER A 112 -37.21 -15.53 37.48
CA SER A 112 -37.55 -16.22 38.72
C SER A 112 -36.37 -16.19 39.68
N ALA A 113 -36.63 -15.76 40.91
CA ALA A 113 -35.66 -15.71 42.00
C ALA A 113 -35.23 -17.12 42.42
N VAL A 114 -33.94 -17.42 42.30
CA VAL A 114 -33.31 -18.62 42.86
C VAL A 114 -32.23 -18.18 43.85
N SER A 115 -32.32 -18.77 45.03
CA SER A 115 -31.55 -18.55 46.26
C SER A 115 -30.03 -18.56 46.05
N SER A 116 -29.34 -17.51 46.53
CA SER A 116 -27.91 -17.31 46.42
C SER A 116 -27.13 -18.08 47.50
N ARG A 117 -26.36 -19.08 47.06
CA ARG A 117 -25.27 -19.71 47.81
C ARG A 117 -23.99 -18.88 47.54
N PRO A 118 -23.10 -18.63 48.52
CA PRO A 118 -21.89 -17.84 48.27
C PRO A 118 -20.92 -18.65 47.41
N VAL A 119 -20.81 -18.27 46.13
CA VAL A 119 -19.81 -18.79 45.20
C VAL A 119 -18.63 -17.82 45.23
N SER A 120 -17.44 -18.35 45.52
CA SER A 120 -16.16 -17.63 45.45
C SER A 120 -16.04 -16.81 44.15
N PRO A 121 -15.40 -15.63 44.17
CA PRO A 121 -15.33 -14.77 43.01
C PRO A 121 -14.60 -15.48 41.87
N ARG A 122 -15.37 -15.83 40.83
CA ARG A 122 -14.86 -16.24 39.53
C ARG A 122 -14.21 -15.00 38.90
N PRO A 123 -12.92 -15.06 38.48
CA PRO A 123 -12.30 -13.92 37.81
C PRO A 123 -13.08 -13.63 36.52
N SER A 124 -13.51 -12.38 36.37
CA SER A 124 -14.21 -11.88 35.18
C SER A 124 -13.32 -12.00 33.93
N PRO A 125 -13.79 -12.59 32.82
CA PRO A 125 -13.03 -12.65 31.59
C PRO A 125 -13.25 -11.39 30.74
N HIS A 126 -13.01 -10.19 31.29
CA HIS A 126 -13.04 -8.95 30.53
C HIS A 126 -12.03 -7.93 31.05
N THR A 127 -10.79 -8.37 31.28
CA THR A 127 -9.68 -7.43 31.07
C THR A 127 -9.49 -7.41 29.56
N MET A 128 -10.03 -6.37 28.90
CA MET A 128 -9.55 -6.03 27.57
C MET A 128 -8.07 -5.74 27.74
N ALA A 129 -7.24 -6.77 27.50
CA ALA A 129 -5.81 -6.61 27.41
C ALA A 129 -5.60 -5.48 26.42
N GLN A 130 -5.04 -4.35 26.89
CA GLN A 130 -4.54 -3.37 25.94
C GLN A 130 -3.68 -4.13 24.95
N PRO A 131 -3.89 -3.97 23.63
CA PRO A 131 -3.07 -4.68 22.67
C PRO A 131 -1.64 -4.32 23.00
N ALA A 132 -0.85 -5.32 23.41
CA ALA A 132 0.56 -5.15 23.70
C ALA A 132 1.12 -4.37 22.52
N ALA A 133 1.67 -3.18 22.78
CA ALA A 133 2.09 -2.27 21.73
C ALA A 133 2.93 -3.07 20.73
N ASP A 134 2.42 -3.22 19.51
CA ASP A 134 3.03 -4.09 18.52
C ASP A 134 4.44 -3.56 18.25
N TRP A 135 5.46 -4.31 18.69
CA TRP A 135 6.86 -3.92 18.64
C TRP A 135 7.32 -3.55 17.21
N LEU A 136 6.59 -4.00 16.19
CA LEU A 136 6.76 -3.61 14.79
C LEU A 136 6.69 -2.08 14.57
N PHE A 137 5.94 -1.36 15.41
CA PHE A 137 5.75 0.10 15.38
C PHE A 137 6.63 0.86 16.37
N ALA A 138 7.36 0.16 17.24
CA ALA A 138 8.23 0.81 18.24
C ALA A 138 9.35 1.60 17.55
N GLY A 139 9.63 2.82 18.04
CA GLY A 139 10.63 3.72 17.46
C GLY A 139 10.09 4.72 16.42
N GLY A 140 8.77 4.74 16.18
CA GLY A 140 8.14 5.75 15.32
C GLY A 140 8.67 5.68 13.89
N ALA A 141 9.26 6.78 13.40
CA ALA A 141 9.89 6.79 12.08
C ALA A 141 11.04 5.77 11.97
N ASP A 142 11.69 5.37 13.05
CA ASP A 142 12.76 4.36 12.99
C ASP A 142 12.27 2.92 13.16
N SER A 143 10.96 2.73 13.32
CA SER A 143 10.34 1.41 13.50
C SER A 143 10.58 0.46 12.33
N LEU A 144 10.44 -0.84 12.60
CA LEU A 144 10.53 -1.86 11.57
C LEU A 144 9.47 -1.65 10.47
N VAL A 145 8.25 -1.26 10.83
CA VAL A 145 7.19 -0.91 9.87
C VAL A 145 7.63 0.25 8.97
N ALA A 146 8.12 1.34 9.55
CA ALA A 146 8.54 2.50 8.76
C ALA A 146 9.69 2.17 7.80
N ARG A 147 10.67 1.36 8.23
CA ARG A 147 11.76 0.90 7.36
C ARG A 147 11.28 -0.05 6.26
N ALA A 148 10.52 -1.08 6.61
CA ALA A 148 10.09 -2.11 5.67
C ALA A 148 9.09 -1.58 4.64
N VAL A 149 8.04 -0.89 5.08
CA VAL A 149 7.05 -0.29 4.18
C VAL A 149 7.68 0.85 3.38
N GLY A 150 8.52 1.69 3.99
CA GLY A 150 9.21 2.74 3.25
C GLY A 150 10.19 2.21 2.20
N SER A 151 10.84 1.07 2.46
CA SER A 151 11.65 0.40 1.43
C SER A 151 10.80 -0.14 0.29
N ALA A 152 9.61 -0.67 0.58
CA ALA A 152 8.65 -1.11 -0.44
C ALA A 152 8.11 0.06 -1.28
N GLU A 153 7.87 1.22 -0.67
CA GLU A 153 7.52 2.46 -1.40
C GLU A 153 8.70 3.01 -2.21
N GLY A 154 9.94 2.68 -1.84
CA GLY A 154 11.14 3.26 -2.42
C GLY A 154 11.52 4.62 -1.81
N THR A 155 10.87 5.02 -0.72
CA THR A 155 11.21 6.24 0.04
C THR A 155 12.37 6.00 1.01
N ARG A 156 12.69 4.73 1.32
CA ARG A 156 13.81 4.33 2.18
C ARG A 156 14.69 3.25 1.57
N THR A 157 15.94 3.19 2.01
CA THR A 157 16.83 2.03 1.81
C THR A 157 16.45 0.90 2.76
N ALA A 158 16.93 -0.32 2.49
CA ALA A 158 16.63 -1.46 3.35
C ALA A 158 17.21 -1.34 4.77
N GLU A 159 18.31 -0.60 4.93
CA GLU A 159 18.92 -0.27 6.22
C GLU A 159 18.11 0.77 7.01
N GLY A 160 17.18 1.47 6.34
CA GLY A 160 16.31 2.50 6.93
C GLY A 160 16.74 3.94 6.62
N GLY A 161 17.75 4.14 5.78
CA GLY A 161 18.13 5.49 5.31
C GLY A 161 17.05 6.08 4.40
N TYR A 162 16.93 7.41 4.39
CA TYR A 162 15.98 8.10 3.49
C TYR A 162 16.53 8.20 2.07
N THR A 163 15.66 8.06 1.08
CA THR A 163 15.95 8.43 -0.31
C THR A 163 15.45 9.83 -0.61
N TRP A 164 15.69 10.34 -1.83
CA TRP A 164 15.13 11.62 -2.24
C TRP A 164 13.59 11.64 -2.21
N ALA A 165 12.93 10.51 -2.50
CA ALA A 165 11.48 10.41 -2.57
C ALA A 165 10.79 10.60 -1.21
N TYR A 166 11.50 10.38 -0.10
CA TYR A 166 11.03 10.69 1.26
C TYR A 166 10.71 12.18 1.45
N TYR A 167 11.53 13.05 0.87
CA TYR A 167 11.38 14.50 0.97
C TYR A 167 10.31 15.05 0.03
N GLY A 168 9.80 14.21 -0.86
CA GLY A 168 8.60 14.43 -1.63
C GLY A 168 8.75 14.06 -3.09
N HIS A 169 7.67 13.61 -3.69
CA HIS A 169 7.59 13.25 -5.10
C HIS A 169 6.15 13.37 -5.61
N LEU A 170 5.98 13.57 -6.92
CA LEU A 170 4.66 13.49 -7.54
C LEU A 170 4.33 12.02 -7.84
N ASP A 171 3.11 11.61 -7.48
CA ASP A 171 2.57 10.33 -7.91
C ASP A 171 2.23 10.40 -9.42
N PRO A 172 2.81 9.53 -10.26
CA PRO A 172 2.57 9.55 -11.70
C PRO A 172 1.12 9.21 -12.07
N GLY A 173 0.36 8.54 -11.19
CA GLY A 173 -1.00 8.10 -11.44
C GLY A 173 -2.05 9.20 -11.24
N ASN A 174 -1.87 10.10 -10.26
CA ASN A 174 -2.86 11.13 -9.93
C ASN A 174 -2.27 12.56 -9.83
N GLY A 175 -0.96 12.73 -9.94
CA GLY A 175 -0.27 14.02 -9.84
C GLY A 175 -0.25 14.63 -8.43
N VAL A 176 -0.62 13.86 -7.40
CA VAL A 176 -0.62 14.32 -6.01
C VAL A 176 0.80 14.27 -5.45
N TRP A 177 1.12 15.25 -4.60
CA TRP A 177 2.39 15.30 -3.89
C TRP A 177 2.40 14.34 -2.70
N ASN A 178 3.34 13.40 -2.72
CA ASN A 178 3.58 12.40 -1.69
C ASN A 178 4.69 12.87 -0.75
N LEU A 179 4.64 12.46 0.51
CA LEU A 179 5.64 12.85 1.52
C LEU A 179 5.90 11.74 2.54
N GLY A 180 7.11 11.69 3.10
CA GLY A 180 7.47 10.76 4.16
C GLY A 180 7.78 9.34 3.68
N SER A 181 8.02 8.45 4.63
CA SER A 181 8.35 7.05 4.43
C SER A 181 7.21 6.29 3.76
N PHE A 182 5.97 6.72 3.95
CA PHE A 182 4.79 5.99 3.46
C PHE A 182 4.13 6.61 2.23
N SER A 183 4.79 7.57 1.57
CA SER A 183 4.25 8.30 0.42
C SER A 183 2.88 8.96 0.71
N TYR A 184 2.76 9.61 1.87
CA TYR A 184 1.52 10.17 2.37
C TYR A 184 0.99 11.33 1.50
N GLN A 185 -0.31 11.30 1.19
CA GLN A 185 -0.96 12.22 0.24
C GLN A 185 -1.90 13.26 0.88
N HIS A 186 -2.19 13.18 2.18
CA HIS A 186 -3.26 14.00 2.79
C HIS A 186 -2.76 15.32 3.41
N GLY A 187 -1.81 16.00 2.76
CA GLY A 187 -1.42 17.37 3.09
C GLY A 187 -0.69 17.55 4.42
N ALA A 188 0.41 16.82 4.62
CA ALA A 188 1.30 17.02 5.77
C ALA A 188 2.26 18.20 5.55
N SER A 189 2.61 18.91 6.63
CA SER A 189 3.53 20.06 6.59
C SER A 189 5.02 19.67 6.51
N SER A 190 5.36 18.40 6.77
CA SER A 190 6.71 17.87 6.70
C SER A 190 6.70 16.34 6.59
N PRO A 191 7.79 15.71 6.09
CA PRO A 191 7.91 14.24 6.06
C PRO A 191 7.71 13.57 7.42
N ALA A 192 8.21 14.17 8.51
CA ALA A 192 8.01 13.64 9.85
C ALA A 192 6.53 13.70 10.30
N ALA A 193 5.82 14.78 9.95
CA ALA A 193 4.38 14.89 10.22
C ALA A 193 3.57 13.87 9.41
N ALA A 194 3.93 13.66 8.15
CA ALA A 194 3.36 12.61 7.30
C ALA A 194 3.54 11.22 7.93
N ASP A 195 4.77 10.90 8.37
CA ASP A 195 5.09 9.60 8.99
C ASP A 195 4.30 9.39 10.27
N ALA A 196 4.21 10.39 11.15
CA ALA A 196 3.43 10.28 12.38
C ALA A 196 1.95 9.99 12.11
N GLN A 197 1.34 10.70 11.15
CA GLN A 197 -0.06 10.50 10.78
C GLN A 197 -0.30 9.12 10.17
N GLN A 198 0.56 8.71 9.24
CA GLN A 198 0.41 7.43 8.54
C GLN A 198 0.74 6.24 9.45
N LEU A 199 1.74 6.33 10.33
CA LEU A 199 2.01 5.29 11.34
C LEU A 199 0.80 5.06 12.26
N ALA A 200 0.19 6.13 12.76
CA ALA A 200 -1.00 6.01 13.61
C ALA A 200 -2.15 5.30 12.88
N ARG A 201 -2.32 5.56 11.58
CA ARG A 201 -3.30 4.87 10.73
C ARG A 201 -2.95 3.39 10.54
N LEU A 202 -1.70 3.10 10.14
CA LEU A 202 -1.23 1.74 9.89
C LEU A 202 -1.26 0.88 11.16
N GLN A 203 -1.05 1.47 12.35
CA GLN A 203 -1.17 0.76 13.61
C GLN A 203 -2.60 0.26 13.85
N ARG A 204 -3.62 1.08 13.53
CA ARG A 204 -5.02 0.64 13.61
C ARG A 204 -5.35 -0.43 12.57
N GLN A 205 -4.85 -0.27 11.35
CA GLN A 205 -5.06 -1.27 10.28
C GLN A 205 -4.33 -2.59 10.59
N SER A 206 -3.16 -2.54 11.24
CA SER A 206 -2.45 -3.73 11.72
C SER A 206 -3.29 -4.51 12.72
N GLN A 207 -3.97 -3.81 13.65
CA GLN A 207 -4.88 -4.47 14.58
C GLN A 207 -6.05 -5.15 13.85
N GLN A 208 -6.63 -4.49 12.84
CA GLN A 208 -7.70 -5.10 12.03
C GLN A 208 -7.22 -6.36 11.29
N LEU A 209 -6.02 -6.33 10.71
CA LEU A 209 -5.41 -7.51 10.08
C LEU A 209 -5.17 -8.64 11.09
N ALA A 210 -4.73 -8.31 12.31
CA ALA A 210 -4.54 -9.28 13.37
C ALA A 210 -5.87 -9.91 13.82
N ASP A 211 -6.93 -9.12 13.95
CA ASP A 211 -8.27 -9.59 14.30
C ASP A 211 -8.82 -10.51 13.20
N GLN A 212 -8.64 -10.16 11.92
CA GLN A 212 -9.00 -11.01 10.78
C GLN A 212 -8.20 -12.31 10.77
N ALA A 213 -6.90 -12.25 11.09
CA ALA A 213 -6.05 -13.44 11.14
C ALA A 213 -6.52 -14.40 12.24
N ALA A 214 -6.83 -13.86 13.42
CA ALA A 214 -7.37 -14.63 14.53
C ALA A 214 -8.72 -15.29 14.17
N GLN A 215 -9.60 -14.59 13.44
CA GLN A 215 -10.86 -15.16 12.95
C GLN A 215 -10.65 -16.32 11.96
N GLN A 216 -9.58 -16.28 11.17
CA GLN A 216 -9.17 -17.35 10.26
C GLN A 216 -8.33 -18.44 10.95
N GLY A 217 -8.05 -18.31 12.26
CA GLY A 217 -7.16 -19.22 13.00
C GLY A 217 -5.70 -19.16 12.53
N LEU A 218 -5.26 -18.05 11.94
CA LEU A 218 -3.91 -17.85 11.45
C LEU A 218 -3.02 -17.19 12.51
N GLU A 219 -1.84 -17.78 12.71
CA GLU A 219 -0.74 -17.14 13.44
C GLU A 219 0.24 -16.53 12.43
N LEU A 220 0.18 -15.21 12.24
CA LEU A 220 1.00 -14.53 11.25
C LEU A 220 2.47 -14.42 11.70
N SER A 221 3.38 -14.85 10.82
CA SER A 221 4.80 -14.52 10.91
C SER A 221 5.03 -13.01 10.78
N THR A 222 6.20 -12.53 11.21
CA THR A 222 6.60 -11.12 11.04
C THR A 222 6.55 -10.68 9.58
N LEU A 223 6.96 -11.54 8.64
CA LEU A 223 6.95 -11.22 7.22
C LEU A 223 5.52 -11.11 6.68
N GLU A 224 4.61 -12.00 7.09
CA GLU A 224 3.19 -11.92 6.71
C GLU A 224 2.53 -10.66 7.26
N LYS A 225 2.83 -10.28 8.51
CA LYS A 225 2.33 -9.03 9.13
C LYS A 225 2.78 -7.80 8.36
N LEU A 226 4.08 -7.67 8.11
CA LEU A 226 4.64 -6.52 7.38
C LEU A 226 4.06 -6.41 5.96
N ASN A 227 3.83 -7.53 5.28
CA ASN A 227 3.22 -7.53 3.96
C ASN A 227 1.73 -7.13 4.00
N GLY A 228 0.98 -7.56 5.01
CA GLY A 228 -0.39 -7.07 5.22
C GLY A 228 -0.45 -5.57 5.48
N ILE A 229 0.43 -5.06 6.35
CA ILE A 229 0.54 -3.63 6.68
C ILE A 229 0.92 -2.81 5.44
N ASP A 230 1.90 -3.26 4.67
CA ASP A 230 2.30 -2.62 3.41
C ASP A 230 1.14 -2.60 2.40
N LEU A 231 0.42 -3.70 2.24
CA LEU A 231 -0.74 -3.74 1.35
C LEU A 231 -1.86 -2.82 1.86
N ALA A 232 -2.04 -2.66 3.17
CA ALA A 232 -2.99 -1.70 3.75
C ALA A 232 -2.57 -0.24 3.51
N ASN A 233 -1.27 0.03 3.40
CA ASN A 233 -0.73 1.33 2.97
C ASN A 233 -1.09 1.61 1.51
N GLN A 234 -0.86 0.61 0.64
CA GLN A 234 -1.02 0.72 -0.81
C GLN A 234 -2.49 0.72 -1.25
N SER A 235 -3.30 -0.20 -0.73
CA SER A 235 -4.70 -0.39 -1.06
C SER A 235 -5.44 -0.95 0.16
N PRO A 236 -6.04 -0.08 1.00
CA PRO A 236 -6.83 -0.52 2.15
C PRO A 236 -7.94 -1.52 1.78
N LYS A 237 -8.57 -1.36 0.62
CA LYS A 237 -9.58 -2.29 0.09
C LYS A 237 -9.01 -3.69 -0.08
N ALA A 238 -7.89 -3.83 -0.79
CA ALA A 238 -7.24 -5.13 -1.01
C ALA A 238 -6.74 -5.76 0.30
N ALA A 239 -6.33 -4.95 1.29
CA ALA A 239 -5.84 -5.49 2.54
C ALA A 239 -6.95 -5.93 3.51
N LEU A 240 -8.00 -5.10 3.66
CA LEU A 240 -8.90 -5.14 4.82
C LEU A 240 -10.33 -5.55 4.48
N GLU A 241 -10.77 -5.49 3.23
CA GLU A 241 -12.13 -5.89 2.87
C GLU A 241 -12.24 -7.39 2.63
N ARG A 242 -13.47 -7.86 2.37
CA ARG A 242 -13.76 -9.25 2.00
C ARG A 242 -12.98 -9.66 0.75
N GLY A 243 -12.42 -10.86 0.75
CA GLY A 243 -11.49 -11.34 -0.27
C GLY A 243 -10.12 -10.69 -0.19
N GLY A 244 -9.84 -9.95 0.89
CA GLY A 244 -8.58 -9.24 1.12
C GLY A 244 -7.46 -10.15 1.62
N TYR A 245 -6.33 -9.52 1.97
CA TYR A 245 -5.05 -10.21 2.20
C TYR A 245 -5.12 -11.42 3.13
N ILE A 246 -5.77 -11.30 4.29
CA ILE A 246 -5.81 -12.37 5.29
C ILE A 246 -6.62 -13.58 4.81
N GLU A 247 -7.77 -13.34 4.18
CA GLU A 247 -8.57 -14.42 3.58
C GLU A 247 -7.79 -15.13 2.48
N ARG A 248 -7.10 -14.36 1.61
CA ARG A 248 -6.25 -14.94 0.56
C ARG A 248 -5.03 -15.69 1.11
N LEU A 249 -4.48 -15.25 2.23
CA LEU A 249 -3.38 -15.96 2.88
C LEU A 249 -3.86 -17.30 3.46
N ALA A 250 -5.04 -17.33 4.09
CA ALA A 250 -5.65 -18.58 4.53
C ALA A 250 -5.90 -19.53 3.35
N GLU A 251 -6.46 -19.03 2.25
CA GLU A 251 -6.69 -19.81 1.02
C GLU A 251 -5.39 -20.39 0.44
N ALA A 252 -4.31 -19.60 0.41
CA ALA A 252 -3.01 -20.06 -0.06
C ALA A 252 -2.44 -21.18 0.83
N GLN A 253 -2.53 -21.03 2.15
CA GLN A 253 -2.06 -22.03 3.10
C GLN A 253 -2.88 -23.33 3.04
N GLN A 254 -4.21 -23.24 2.84
CA GLN A 254 -5.07 -24.41 2.61
C GLN A 254 -4.71 -25.16 1.32
N GLN A 255 -4.16 -24.46 0.32
CA GLN A 255 -3.62 -25.06 -0.91
C GLN A 255 -2.19 -25.61 -0.74
N GLY A 256 -1.64 -25.60 0.49
CA GLY A 256 -0.30 -26.08 0.79
C GLY A 256 0.83 -25.11 0.45
N MET A 257 0.52 -23.85 0.11
CA MET A 257 1.53 -22.82 -0.07
C MET A 257 2.05 -22.35 1.29
N ALA A 258 3.33 -21.95 1.34
CA ALA A 258 3.95 -21.43 2.55
C ALA A 258 4.94 -20.30 2.23
N GLY A 259 5.35 -19.58 3.27
CA GLY A 259 6.41 -18.57 3.17
C GLY A 259 6.12 -17.48 2.14
N THR A 260 7.12 -17.13 1.34
CA THR A 260 7.01 -16.06 0.34
C THR A 260 6.02 -16.35 -0.77
N ASP A 261 5.78 -17.63 -1.10
CA ASP A 261 4.86 -18.00 -2.16
C ASP A 261 3.41 -17.76 -1.73
N ALA A 262 3.06 -18.15 -0.49
CA ALA A 262 1.74 -17.86 0.08
C ALA A 262 1.49 -16.35 0.20
N ILE A 263 2.49 -15.59 0.67
CA ILE A 263 2.40 -14.13 0.78
C ILE A 263 2.20 -13.49 -0.60
N LEU A 264 3.03 -13.84 -1.58
CA LEU A 264 2.94 -13.25 -2.91
C LEU A 264 1.60 -13.59 -3.57
N TRP A 265 1.16 -14.83 -3.45
CA TRP A 265 -0.16 -15.25 -3.92
C TRP A 265 -1.25 -14.40 -3.26
N ALA A 266 -1.24 -14.29 -1.93
CA ALA A 266 -2.25 -13.54 -1.19
C ALA A 266 -2.29 -12.07 -1.60
N ARG A 267 -1.12 -11.42 -1.74
CA ARG A 267 -1.01 -10.03 -2.18
C ARG A 267 -1.55 -9.80 -3.59
N ILE A 268 -1.33 -10.74 -4.51
CA ILE A 268 -1.83 -10.64 -5.88
C ILE A 268 -3.35 -10.81 -5.92
N TYR A 269 -3.86 -11.87 -5.29
CA TYR A 269 -5.28 -12.23 -5.36
C TYR A 269 -6.17 -11.36 -4.46
N ALA A 270 -5.59 -10.59 -3.54
CA ALA A 270 -6.27 -9.54 -2.80
C ALA A 270 -6.82 -8.41 -3.70
N TYR A 271 -6.28 -8.25 -4.91
CA TYR A 271 -6.81 -7.34 -5.92
C TYR A 271 -7.91 -7.94 -6.80
N LEU A 272 -8.26 -9.22 -6.61
CA LEU A 272 -9.34 -9.84 -7.34
C LEU A 272 -10.66 -9.51 -6.63
N ASP A 273 -11.49 -8.68 -7.27
CA ASP A 273 -12.81 -8.35 -6.76
C ASP A 273 -13.67 -9.62 -6.65
N PRO A 274 -14.17 -9.98 -5.46
CA PRO A 274 -14.84 -11.25 -5.24
C PRO A 274 -16.27 -11.31 -5.80
N GLU A 275 -16.83 -10.20 -6.28
CA GLU A 275 -18.17 -10.15 -6.88
C GLU A 275 -18.11 -10.21 -8.40
N THR A 276 -17.16 -9.49 -8.98
CA THR A 276 -17.02 -9.36 -10.43
C THR A 276 -15.97 -10.30 -11.02
N HIS A 277 -15.12 -10.90 -10.19
CA HIS A 277 -13.95 -11.69 -10.59
C HIS A 277 -13.01 -10.95 -11.56
N ARG A 278 -12.91 -9.63 -11.39
CA ARG A 278 -12.02 -8.76 -12.16
C ARG A 278 -10.92 -8.20 -11.27
N TRP A 279 -9.77 -7.90 -11.89
CA TRP A 279 -8.68 -7.21 -11.21
C TRP A 279 -9.06 -5.74 -10.93
N ASP A 280 -8.93 -5.31 -9.68
CA ASP A 280 -9.20 -3.96 -9.20
C ASP A 280 -7.91 -3.31 -8.65
N ALA A 281 -6.98 -3.05 -9.56
CA ALA A 281 -5.69 -2.42 -9.31
C ALA A 281 -5.37 -1.37 -10.40
N PRO A 282 -6.11 -0.25 -10.45
CA PRO A 282 -6.01 0.70 -11.58
C PRO A 282 -4.60 1.28 -11.73
N GLY A 283 -3.91 1.60 -10.62
CA GLY A 283 -2.52 2.06 -10.62
C GLY A 283 -1.49 1.01 -11.09
N LEU A 284 -1.90 -0.26 -11.19
CA LEU A 284 -1.10 -1.39 -11.67
C LEU A 284 -1.60 -1.91 -13.03
N GLY A 285 -2.49 -1.15 -13.68
CA GLY A 285 -3.03 -1.45 -15.00
C GLY A 285 -4.12 -2.52 -15.05
N ASN A 286 -4.68 -2.96 -13.90
CA ASN A 286 -5.72 -4.02 -13.84
C ASN A 286 -5.33 -5.32 -14.57
N THR A 287 -4.04 -5.65 -14.60
CA THR A 287 -3.54 -6.91 -15.19
C THR A 287 -2.82 -7.75 -14.15
N LEU A 288 -2.97 -9.07 -14.26
CA LEU A 288 -2.22 -10.01 -13.40
C LEU A 288 -0.71 -9.78 -13.49
N GLN A 289 -0.19 -9.46 -14.68
CA GLN A 289 1.24 -9.22 -14.89
C GLN A 289 1.72 -7.98 -14.12
N GLY A 290 1.01 -6.85 -14.24
CA GLY A 290 1.35 -5.60 -13.53
C GLY A 290 1.27 -5.77 -12.02
N ILE A 291 0.19 -6.39 -11.53
CA ILE A 291 0.01 -6.69 -10.10
C ILE A 291 1.14 -7.59 -9.61
N ARG A 292 1.40 -8.73 -10.27
CA ARG A 292 2.45 -9.66 -9.87
C ARG A 292 3.83 -8.99 -9.82
N HIS A 293 4.15 -8.17 -10.82
CA HIS A 293 5.45 -7.49 -10.89
C HIS A 293 5.66 -6.55 -9.69
N ASP A 294 4.70 -5.68 -9.40
CA ASP A 294 4.81 -4.74 -8.28
C ASP A 294 4.79 -5.47 -6.92
N GLN A 295 3.84 -6.39 -6.71
CA GLN A 295 3.73 -7.11 -5.44
C GLN A 295 4.99 -7.93 -5.14
N ALA A 296 5.62 -8.55 -6.14
CA ALA A 296 6.89 -9.26 -5.98
C ALA A 296 8.06 -8.30 -5.65
N ARG A 297 8.09 -7.11 -6.27
CA ARG A 297 9.08 -6.07 -5.94
C ARG A 297 8.95 -5.62 -4.48
N ARG A 298 7.72 -5.34 -4.02
CA ARG A 298 7.44 -4.90 -2.64
C ARG A 298 7.78 -5.97 -1.61
N LEU A 299 7.37 -7.22 -1.85
CA LEU A 299 7.73 -8.35 -0.99
C LEU A 299 9.25 -8.46 -0.83
N ARG A 300 10.02 -8.38 -1.92
CA ARG A 300 11.50 -8.42 -1.86
C ARG A 300 12.08 -7.27 -1.04
N ALA A 301 11.55 -6.05 -1.18
CA ALA A 301 12.02 -4.89 -0.41
C ALA A 301 11.75 -5.06 1.10
N ILE A 302 10.58 -5.58 1.46
CA ILE A 302 10.22 -5.89 2.85
C ILE A 302 11.14 -6.98 3.41
N SER A 303 11.33 -8.08 2.67
CA SER A 303 12.23 -9.16 3.07
C SER A 303 13.65 -8.66 3.27
N HIS A 304 14.17 -7.84 2.35
CA HIS A 304 15.51 -7.26 2.47
C HIS A 304 15.61 -6.38 3.72
N SER A 305 14.64 -5.50 3.96
CA SER A 305 14.60 -4.63 5.15
C SER A 305 14.60 -5.44 6.45
N LEU A 306 13.84 -6.53 6.49
CA LEU A 306 13.79 -7.43 7.65
C LEU A 306 15.16 -8.08 7.93
N THR A 307 15.93 -8.44 6.89
CA THR A 307 17.28 -8.99 7.08
C THR A 307 18.29 -7.97 7.61
N LYS A 308 18.08 -6.68 7.30
CA LYS A 308 18.97 -5.58 7.71
C LYS A 308 18.60 -4.98 9.06
N TYR A 309 17.41 -5.27 9.57
CA TYR A 309 16.96 -4.72 10.84
C TYR A 309 17.76 -5.32 12.01
N PRO A 310 18.41 -4.50 12.85
CA PRO A 310 19.27 -5.00 13.93
C PRO A 310 18.49 -5.88 14.93
N LYS A 311 19.02 -7.08 15.21
CA LYS A 311 18.42 -8.04 16.16
C LYS A 311 18.26 -7.51 17.59
N GLN A 312 19.05 -6.52 18.01
CA GLN A 312 18.92 -5.91 19.35
C GLN A 312 17.55 -5.25 19.60
N ASN A 313 16.85 -4.83 18.55
CA ASN A 313 15.48 -4.31 18.64
C ASN A 313 14.41 -5.42 18.60
N TYR A 314 14.79 -6.64 18.21
CA TYR A 314 13.90 -7.81 18.17
C TYR A 314 13.76 -8.46 19.54
N ASP A 315 14.86 -8.55 20.29
CA ASP A 315 14.89 -9.21 21.60
C ASP A 315 14.33 -8.32 22.72
N SER A 316 14.54 -7.00 22.66
CA SER A 316 13.99 -6.05 23.64
C SER A 316 12.45 -5.98 23.64
N GLY A 317 11.81 -6.12 22.46
CA GLY A 317 10.35 -6.24 22.36
C GLY A 317 9.79 -7.62 22.75
N ARG A 318 10.66 -8.63 22.93
CA ARG A 318 10.30 -9.99 23.33
C ARG A 318 10.56 -10.25 24.82
N SER A 319 11.56 -9.59 25.41
CA SER A 319 11.94 -9.71 26.82
C SER A 319 10.94 -9.10 27.80
N ASP A 320 10.15 -8.12 27.37
CA ASP A 320 9.06 -7.55 28.18
C ASP A 320 7.90 -8.52 28.42
N ARG A 321 7.93 -9.71 27.79
CA ARG A 321 6.91 -10.74 27.87
C ARG A 321 7.13 -11.78 28.98
N TRP A 322 8.21 -11.66 29.78
CA TRP A 322 8.57 -12.63 30.83
C TRP A 322 8.68 -12.03 32.26
N HIS A 323 8.30 -10.77 32.45
CA HIS A 323 8.40 -10.10 33.77
C HIS A 323 7.10 -9.46 34.27
N GLN A 324 5.92 -9.89 33.81
CA GLN A 324 4.62 -9.48 34.38
C GLN A 324 3.72 -10.69 34.64
#